data_AF-Z9JV48-F1
#
_entry.id   AF-Z9JV48-F1
#
_cell.length_a   1.000
_cell.length_b   1.000
_cell.length_c   1.000
_cell.angle_alpha   90.00
_cell.angle_beta   90.00
_cell.angle_gamma   90.00
#
_symmetry.space_group_name_H-M   'P 1'
#
loop_
_entity.id
_entity.type
_entity.pdbx_description
1 polymer ?
#
loop_
_entity_poly.entity_id
_entity_poly.type
_entity_poly.pdbx_seq_one_letter_code
_entity_poly.pdbx_strand_id
1 'polypeptide(L)'
;MNTTHPSRPSPARDRGVLMDIIGFAPAPTLSRELFALVVNAALIAVVLAVLQPPLLGTIVVAAIMAVWLLGRLAAGFAVRGYARPAGSTR
;
A
#
# COMPACT_ATOMS: atom_id res chain seq x y z
N MET A 1 -12.12 22.46 32.64
CA MET A 1 -12.99 21.28 32.38
C MET A 1 -12.85 20.99 30.89
N ASN A 2 -11.94 20.09 30.51
CA ASN A 2 -11.58 19.86 29.11
C ASN A 2 -12.44 18.74 28.53
N THR A 3 -13.28 19.06 27.55
CA THR A 3 -14.14 18.12 26.84
C THR A 3 -13.30 17.28 25.88
N THR A 4 -13.04 16.03 26.23
CA THR A 4 -12.50 15.00 25.34
C THR A 4 -13.56 14.66 24.28
N HIS A 5 -13.48 15.27 23.10
CA HIS A 5 -14.36 14.93 21.99
C HIS A 5 -13.93 13.55 21.43
N PRO A 6 -14.76 12.51 21.45
CA PRO A 6 -14.40 11.22 20.87
C PRO A 6 -14.26 11.39 19.35
N SER A 7 -13.05 11.16 18.84
CA SER A 7 -12.72 11.18 17.42
C SER A 7 -13.55 10.12 16.68
N ARG A 8 -14.72 10.49 16.14
CA ARG A 8 -15.54 9.59 15.32
C ARG A 8 -14.72 9.18 14.08
N PRO A 9 -14.66 7.89 13.72
CA PRO A 9 -14.05 7.46 12.47
C PRO A 9 -14.75 8.18 11.31
N SER A 10 -13.99 8.99 10.57
CA SER A 10 -14.52 9.74 9.43
C SER A 10 -14.50 8.84 8.20
N PRO A 11 -15.65 8.63 7.52
CA PRO A 11 -15.73 7.77 6.33
C PRO A 11 -14.76 8.16 5.20
N ALA A 12 -14.34 9.42 5.16
CA ALA A 12 -13.38 9.92 4.18
C ALA A 12 -11.97 9.33 4.39
N ARG A 13 -11.59 9.02 5.63
CA ARG A 13 -10.28 8.42 5.95
C ARG A 13 -10.22 6.97 5.49
N ASP A 14 -11.29 6.21 5.73
CA ASP A 14 -11.38 4.79 5.37
C ASP A 14 -11.42 4.59 3.85
N ARG A 15 -12.14 5.47 3.13
CA ARG A 15 -12.11 5.51 1.66
C ARG A 15 -10.71 5.72 1.10
N GLY A 16 -9.91 6.55 1.75
CA GLY A 16 -8.52 6.78 1.36
C GLY A 16 -7.67 5.51 1.43
N VAL A 17 -7.82 4.72 2.49
CA VAL A 17 -7.07 3.47 2.67
C VAL A 17 -7.49 2.42 1.65
N LEU A 18 -8.80 2.29 1.39
CA LEU A 18 -9.30 1.38 0.35
C LEU A 18 -8.76 1.76 -1.04
N MET A 19 -8.73 3.06 -1.34
CA MET A 19 -8.18 3.57 -2.59
C MET A 19 -6.67 3.31 -2.71
N ASP A 20 -5.93 3.28 -1.60
CA ASP A 20 -4.51 2.90 -1.65
C ASP A 20 -4.34 1.41 -1.98
N ILE A 21 -5.24 0.54 -1.53
CA ILE A 21 -5.16 -0.91 -1.80
C ILE A 21 -5.48 -1.20 -3.27
N ILE A 22 -6.56 -0.60 -3.79
CA ILE A 22 -7.12 -0.91 -5.13
C ILE A 22 -6.52 -0.01 -6.22
N GLY A 23 -6.18 1.24 -5.89
CA GLY A 23 -5.71 2.23 -6.86
C GLY A 23 -4.30 1.93 -7.36
N PHE A 24 -3.99 2.36 -8.59
CA PHE A 24 -2.66 2.21 -9.21
C PHE A 24 -1.66 3.32 -8.83
N ALA A 25 -2.12 4.36 -8.14
CA ALA A 25 -1.29 5.50 -7.77
C ALA A 25 -0.58 5.27 -6.42
N PRO A 26 0.62 5.83 -6.22
CA PRO A 26 1.28 5.78 -4.92
C PRO A 26 0.48 6.52 -3.84
N ALA A 27 0.39 5.92 -2.67
CA ALA A 27 -0.27 6.46 -1.49
C ALA A 27 0.33 7.83 -1.09
N PRO A 28 -0.36 8.63 -0.29
CA PRO A 28 0.15 9.95 0.11
C PRO A 28 1.30 9.88 1.13
N THR A 29 1.51 8.73 1.79
CA THR A 29 2.51 8.56 2.85
C THR A 29 3.17 7.19 2.77
N LEU A 30 4.45 7.09 3.12
CA LEU A 30 5.21 5.83 3.10
C LEU A 30 4.56 4.73 3.95
N SER A 31 4.04 5.05 5.14
CA SER A 31 3.38 4.08 6.01
C SER A 31 2.13 3.47 5.38
N ARG A 32 1.29 4.29 4.73
CA ARG A 32 0.12 3.83 3.97
C ARG A 32 0.51 3.01 2.74
N GLU A 33 1.58 3.38 2.05
CA GLU A 33 2.08 2.61 0.91
C GLU A 33 2.54 1.22 1.36
N LEU A 34 3.39 1.12 2.39
CA LEU A 34 3.84 -0.17 2.92
C LEU A 34 2.67 -1.04 3.38
N PHE A 35 1.68 -0.45 4.04
CA PHE A 35 0.46 -1.17 4.43
C PHE A 35 -0.28 -1.73 3.20
N ALA A 36 -0.50 -0.92 2.17
CA ALA A 36 -1.16 -1.36 0.94
C ALA A 36 -0.37 -2.48 0.22
N LEU A 37 0.97 -2.39 0.19
CA LEU A 37 1.83 -3.42 -0.39
C LEU A 37 1.69 -4.76 0.35
N VAL A 38 1.71 -4.73 1.69
CA VAL A 38 1.54 -5.93 2.53
C VAL A 38 0.16 -6.55 2.32
N VAL A 39 -0.90 -5.73 2.30
CA VAL A 39 -2.27 -6.22 2.07
C VAL A 39 -2.40 -6.86 0.69
N ASN A 40 -1.86 -6.23 -0.37
CA ASN A 40 -1.89 -6.79 -1.71
C ASN A 40 -1.12 -8.11 -1.79
N ALA A 41 0.08 -8.18 -1.22
CA ALA A 41 0.86 -9.41 -1.15
C ALA A 41 0.10 -10.54 -0.43
N ALA A 42 -0.56 -10.23 0.69
CA ALA A 42 -1.37 -11.20 1.43
C ALA A 42 -2.58 -11.68 0.62
N LEU A 43 -3.31 -10.80 -0.05
CA LEU A 43 -4.44 -11.17 -0.92
C LEU A 43 -4.01 -12.11 -2.05
N ILE A 44 -2.88 -11.81 -2.70
CA ILE A 44 -2.33 -12.68 -3.75
C ILE A 44 -1.93 -14.04 -3.17
N ALA A 45 -1.29 -14.07 -2.01
CA ALA A 45 -0.92 -15.32 -1.34
C ALA A 45 -2.15 -16.19 -1.05
N VAL A 46 -3.25 -15.58 -0.59
CA VAL A 46 -4.53 -16.27 -0.38
C VAL A 46 -5.07 -16.83 -1.69
N VAL A 47 -5.05 -16.04 -2.77
CA VAL A 47 -5.51 -16.49 -4.10
C VAL A 47 -4.68 -17.68 -4.61
N LEU A 48 -3.36 -17.63 -4.49
CA LEU A 48 -2.47 -18.72 -4.89
C LEU A 48 -2.69 -19.98 -4.03
N ALA A 49 -2.94 -19.82 -2.73
CA ALA A 49 -3.24 -20.93 -1.83
C ALA A 49 -4.57 -21.62 -2.17
N VAL A 50 -5.58 -20.86 -2.61
CA VAL A 50 -6.90 -21.38 -2.99
C VAL A 50 -6.87 -22.03 -4.38
N LEU A 51 -6.26 -21.37 -5.38
CA LEU A 51 -6.24 -21.87 -6.75
C LEU A 51 -5.25 -23.02 -6.97
N GLN A 52 -4.25 -23.13 -6.10
CA GLN A 52 -3.18 -24.14 -6.18
C GLN A 52 -2.61 -24.31 -7.60
N PRO A 53 -2.16 -23.22 -8.26
CA PRO A 53 -1.61 -23.33 -9.59
C PRO A 53 -0.31 -24.16 -9.59
N PRO A 54 0.10 -24.69 -10.77
CA PRO A 54 1.38 -25.37 -10.89
C PRO A 54 2.53 -24.45 -10.46
N LEU A 55 3.59 -25.03 -9.90
CA LEU A 55 4.72 -24.29 -9.30
C LEU A 55 5.26 -23.18 -10.21
N LEU A 56 5.40 -23.47 -11.51
CA LEU A 56 5.87 -22.50 -12.49
C LEU A 56 4.92 -21.29 -12.62
N GLY A 57 3.61 -21.51 -12.55
CA GLY A 57 2.60 -20.45 -12.51
C GLY A 57 2.71 -19.60 -11.25
N THR A 58 2.89 -20.23 -10.09
CA THR A 58 3.12 -19.52 -8.81
C THR A 58 4.35 -18.62 -8.87
N ILE A 59 5.46 -19.13 -9.40
CA ILE A 59 6.72 -18.38 -9.53
C ILE A 59 6.54 -17.18 -10.47
N VAL A 60 5.90 -17.37 -11.62
CA VAL A 60 5.67 -16.29 -12.59
C VAL A 60 4.79 -15.19 -11.99
N VAL A 61 3.68 -15.57 -11.34
CA VAL A 61 2.78 -14.61 -10.68
C VAL A 61 3.52 -13.86 -9.57
N ALA A 62 4.28 -14.56 -8.72
CA ALA A 62 5.06 -13.94 -7.66
C ALA A 62 6.09 -12.94 -8.21
N ALA A 63 6.79 -13.29 -9.30
CA ALA A 63 7.78 -12.42 -9.93
C ALA A 63 7.13 -11.14 -10.50
N ILE A 64 6.03 -11.26 -11.24
CA ILE A 64 5.30 -10.12 -11.79
C ILE A 64 4.81 -9.20 -10.66
N MET A 65 4.28 -9.79 -9.59
CA MET A 65 3.79 -9.04 -8.44
C MET A 65 4.90 -8.34 -7.69
N ALA A 66 6.05 -8.99 -7.49
CA ALA A 66 7.22 -8.36 -6.89
C ALA A 66 7.68 -7.13 -7.69
N VAL A 67 7.78 -7.26 -9.02
CA VAL A 67 8.14 -6.13 -9.91
C VAL A 67 7.11 -5.01 -9.84
N TRP A 68 5.82 -5.34 -9.86
CA TRP A 68 4.75 -4.33 -9.79
C TRP A 68 4.75 -3.58 -8.45
N LEU A 69 4.82 -4.31 -7.33
CA LEU A 69 4.87 -3.73 -5.98
C LEU A 69 6.12 -2.86 -5.79
N LEU A 70 7.27 -3.32 -6.27
CA LEU A 70 8.53 -2.57 -6.17
C LEU A 70 8.51 -1.33 -7.07
N GLY A 71 8.01 -1.44 -8.30
CA GLY A 71 7.87 -0.32 -9.22
C GLY A 71 6.94 0.76 -8.66
N ARG A 72 5.84 0.35 -8.03
CA ARG A 72 4.90 1.24 -7.37
C ARG A 72 5.54 1.95 -6.17
N LEU A 73 6.29 1.24 -5.33
CA LEU A 73 7.04 1.83 -4.22
C LEU A 73 8.08 2.84 -4.71
N ALA A 74 8.84 2.48 -5.75
CA ALA A 74 9.83 3.37 -6.39
C ALA A 74 9.16 4.63 -6.96
N ALA A 75 8.00 4.49 -7.61
CA ALA A 75 7.20 5.63 -8.06
C ALA A 75 6.74 6.50 -6.88
N GLY A 76 6.40 5.91 -5.73
CA GLY A 76 6.13 6.64 -4.50
C GLY A 76 7.31 7.48 -4.03
N PHE A 77 8.52 6.91 -4.01
CA PHE A 77 9.73 7.68 -3.70
C PHE A 77 9.99 8.82 -4.69
N ALA A 78 9.81 8.58 -5.99
CA ALA A 78 10.05 9.57 -7.04
C ALA A 78 9.01 10.71 -7.05
N VAL A 79 7.72 10.38 -6.94
CA VAL A 79 6.60 11.32 -7.11
C VAL A 79 6.21 11.99 -5.80
N ARG A 80 6.16 11.22 -4.70
CA ARG A 80 5.71 11.73 -3.39
C ARG A 80 6.87 12.22 -2.52
N GLY A 81 8.11 11.85 -2.86
CA GLY A 81 9.29 12.31 -2.14
C GLY A 81 9.34 11.80 -0.71
N TYR A 82 8.99 10.52 -0.47
CA TYR A 82 8.99 9.92 0.88
C TYR A 82 10.32 10.07 1.65
N ALA A 83 11.43 10.30 0.93
CA ALA A 83 12.74 10.54 1.52
C ALA A 83 12.98 11.99 1.97
N ARG A 84 12.07 12.93 1.71
CA ARG A 84 12.22 14.32 2.17
C ARG A 84 11.93 14.41 3.67
N PRO A 85 12.93 14.73 4.52
CA PRO A 85 12.69 14.97 5.93
C PRO A 85 11.82 16.22 6.08
N ALA A 86 10.85 16.17 6.99
CA ALA A 86 9.83 17.20 7.20
C ALA A 86 10.36 18.53 7.80
N GLY A 87 11.64 18.86 7.62
CA GLY A 87 12.32 19.94 8.34
C GLY A 87 13.41 20.69 7.58
N SER A 88 13.37 20.77 6.24
CA SER A 88 14.30 21.61 5.47
C SER A 88 13.68 22.93 5.00
N THR A 89 12.97 23.63 5.87
CA THR A 89 12.76 25.08 5.75
C THR A 89 13.85 25.76 6.57
N ARG A 90 14.91 26.23 5.89
CA ARG A 90 15.77 27.32 6.36
C ARG A 90 15.37 28.57 5.63
#